data_AF-A0A954XX33-F1
#
_entry.id   AF-A0A954XX33-F1
#
_cell.length_a   1.000
_cell.length_b   1.000
_cell.length_c   1.000
_cell.angle_alpha   90.00
_cell.angle_beta   90.00
_cell.angle_gamma   90.00
#
_symmetry.space_group_name_H-M   'P 1'
#
loop_
_entity.id
_entity.type
_entity.pdbx_description
1 polymer ?
#
loop_
_entity_poly.entity_id
_entity_poly.type
_entity_poly.pdbx_seq_one_letter_code
_entity_poly.pdbx_strand_id
1 'polypeptide(L)' 'MDYTTVIGLEVHVQLATNSKLFCRCSTQFGAEPNTQTCPVCIGMPGTLPVMNRAAYQLALRTAVALDCDIPEFTKWDRK' A
#
# COMPACT_ATOMS: atom_id res chain seq x y z
N MET A 1 -30.11 16.80 26.49
CA MET A 1 -29.82 15.93 25.32
C MET A 1 -28.48 15.31 25.67
N ASP A 2 -28.51 14.12 26.25
CA ASP A 2 -27.36 13.64 27.05
C ASP A 2 -26.60 12.54 26.32
N TYR A 3 -26.31 12.76 25.04
CA TYR A 3 -25.46 11.88 24.25
C TYR A 3 -24.38 12.67 23.54
N THR A 4 -23.19 12.09 23.49
CA THR A 4 -22.06 12.62 22.72
C THR A 4 -21.79 11.65 21.58
N THR A 5 -21.87 12.14 20.34
CA THR A 5 -21.53 11.35 19.15
C THR A 5 -20.02 11.38 18.94
N VAL A 6 -19.41 10.22 18.79
CA VAL A 6 -17.98 10.04 18.49
C VAL A 6 -17.86 9.38 17.13
N ILE A 7 -17.09 9.98 16.22
CA ILE A 7 -16.88 9.50 14.84
C ILE A 7 -15.38 9.32 14.61
N GLY A 8 -15.01 8.15 14.08
CA GLY A 8 -13.68 7.88 13.54
C GLY A 8 -13.80 7.50 12.08
N LEU A 9 -12.79 7.84 11.27
CA LEU A 9 -12.74 7.53 9.85
C LEU A 9 -11.53 6.64 9.56
N GLU A 10 -11.73 5.61 8.76
CA GLU A 10 -10.67 4.79 8.18
C GLU A 10 -10.61 5.07 6.68
N VAL A 11 -9.46 5.49 6.19
CA VAL A 11 -9.28 5.92 4.80
C VAL A 11 -8.15 5.11 4.16
N HIS A 12 -8.46 4.41 3.07
CA HIS A 12 -7.49 3.76 2.21
C HIS A 12 -7.23 4.60 0.96
N VAL A 13 -5.96 4.79 0.62
CA VAL A 13 -5.54 5.58 -0.55
C VAL A 13 -4.66 4.71 -1.46
N GLN A 14 -4.97 4.68 -2.76
CA GLN A 14 -4.14 4.02 -3.76
C GLN A 14 -2.96 4.92 -4.15
N LEU A 15 -1.73 4.46 -3.88
CA LEU A 15 -0.53 5.18 -4.26
C LEU A 15 -0.35 5.15 -5.79
N ALA A 16 -0.13 6.32 -6.39
CA ALA A 16 0.13 6.49 -7.82
C ALA A 16 1.56 6.03 -8.21
N THR A 17 1.79 4.73 -8.08
CA THR A 17 3.02 4.05 -8.49
C THR A 17 2.83 3.39 -9.85
N ASN A 18 3.92 3.07 -10.55
CA ASN A 18 3.87 2.35 -11.84
C ASN A 18 3.82 0.82 -11.68
N SER A 19 4.25 0.30 -10.52
CA SER A 19 4.29 -1.13 -10.23
C SER A 19 3.72 -1.43 -8.86
N LYS A 20 3.23 -2.65 -8.65
CA LYS A 20 2.64 -3.11 -7.38
C LYS A 20 3.63 -3.01 -6.21
N LEU A 21 3.11 -3.14 -5.00
CA LEU A 21 3.87 -2.92 -3.77
C LEU A 21 4.99 -3.94 -3.56
N PHE A 22 4.79 -5.21 -3.95
CA PHE A 22 5.73 -6.31 -3.67
C PHE A 22 6.23 -7.05 -4.91
N CYS A 23 5.88 -6.59 -6.11
CA CYS A 23 6.31 -7.18 -7.37
C CYS A 23 6.34 -6.13 -8.49
N ARG A 24 6.78 -6.52 -9.69
CA ARG A 24 6.98 -5.60 -10.83
C ARG A 24 5.76 -5.44 -11.75
N CYS A 25 4.64 -6.10 -11.46
CA CYS A 25 3.42 -5.95 -12.27
C CYS A 25 2.91 -4.51 -12.25
N SER A 26 2.28 -4.09 -13.34
CA SER A 26 1.64 -2.78 -13.46
C SER A 26 0.49 -2.59 -12.45
N THR A 27 0.24 -1.32 -12.13
CA THR A 27 -0.89 -0.79 -11.35
C THR A 27 -1.89 -0.03 -12.24
N GLN A 28 -1.67 -0.02 -13.56
CA GLN A 28 -2.49 0.70 -14.52
C GLN A 28 -3.93 0.19 -14.52
N PHE A 29 -4.88 1.11 -14.39
CA PHE A 29 -6.31 0.82 -14.43
C PHE A 29 -6.76 0.37 -15.83
N GLY A 30 -7.78 -0.49 -15.89
CA GLY A 30 -8.51 -0.83 -17.12
C GLY A 30 -7.92 -1.98 -17.96
N ALA A 31 -6.99 -2.77 -17.43
CA ALA A 31 -6.50 -3.95 -18.12
C ALA A 31 -7.46 -5.15 -18.01
N GLU A 32 -7.37 -6.06 -18.98
CA GLU A 32 -8.14 -7.30 -19.00
C GLU A 32 -7.90 -8.16 -17.75
N PRO A 33 -8.89 -8.97 -17.32
CA PRO A 33 -8.77 -9.82 -16.14
C PRO A 33 -7.51 -10.68 -16.16
N ASN A 34 -6.80 -10.72 -15.03
CA ASN A 34 -5.60 -11.53 -14.79
C ASN A 34 -4.38 -11.24 -15.69
N THR A 35 -4.38 -10.18 -16.49
CA THR A 35 -3.25 -9.85 -17.39
C THR A 35 -2.10 -9.12 -16.69
N GLN A 36 -2.37 -8.37 -15.63
CA GLN A 36 -1.34 -7.68 -14.84
C GLN A 36 -0.93 -8.49 -13.61
N THR A 37 -0.60 -9.76 -13.81
CA THR A 37 -0.30 -10.71 -12.72
C THR A 37 1.09 -11.33 -12.87
N CYS A 38 1.62 -11.87 -11.78
CA CYS A 38 2.84 -12.67 -11.74
C CYS A 38 2.76 -13.62 -10.54
N PRO A 39 3.64 -14.64 -10.46
CA PRO A 39 3.65 -15.60 -9.37
C PRO A 39 3.59 -14.98 -7.96
N VAL A 40 4.26 -13.85 -7.74
CA VAL A 40 4.28 -13.17 -6.43
C VAL A 40 2.89 -12.65 -6.04
N CYS A 41 2.25 -11.87 -6.91
CA CYS A 41 0.97 -11.22 -6.56
C CYS A 41 -0.24 -12.15 -6.68
N ILE A 42 -0.06 -13.37 -7.18
CA ILE A 42 -1.09 -14.43 -7.18
C ILE A 42 -0.77 -15.52 -6.15
N GLY A 43 0.27 -15.35 -5.31
CA GLY A 43 0.56 -16.24 -4.20
C GLY A 43 1.04 -17.63 -4.59
N MET A 44 1.78 -17.76 -5.70
CA MET A 44 2.34 -19.06 -6.10
C MET A 44 3.42 -19.56 -5.10
N PRO A 45 3.56 -20.88 -4.92
CA PRO A 45 4.60 -21.45 -4.08
C PRO A 45 6.01 -21.01 -4.50
N GLY A 46 6.89 -20.80 -3.53
CA GLY A 46 8.30 -20.42 -3.76
C GLY A 46 8.54 -18.96 -4.13
N THR A 47 7.53 -18.10 -4.04
CA THR A 47 7.65 -16.67 -4.37
C THR A 47 8.00 -15.82 -3.15
N LEU A 48 8.68 -14.69 -3.37
CA LEU A 48 9.11 -13.77 -2.32
C LEU A 48 8.72 -12.32 -2.66
N PRO A 49 8.29 -11.52 -1.68
CA PRO A 49 7.95 -10.11 -1.89
C PRO A 49 9.21 -9.24 -1.99
N VAL A 50 9.19 -8.24 -2.88
CA VAL A 50 10.22 -7.20 -2.97
C VAL A 50 9.56 -5.83 -2.93
N MET A 51 9.81 -5.07 -1.87
CA MET A 51 9.14 -3.79 -1.60
C MET A 51 9.44 -2.73 -2.68
N ASN A 52 8.40 -2.03 -3.11
CA ASN A 52 8.48 -0.91 -4.03
C ASN A 52 8.98 0.37 -3.34
N ARG A 53 10.17 0.86 -3.76
CA ARG A 53 10.78 2.08 -3.24
C ARG A 53 9.92 3.33 -3.47
N ALA A 54 9.25 3.45 -4.61
CA ALA A 54 8.41 4.61 -4.92
C ALA A 54 7.17 4.64 -4.01
N ALA A 55 6.60 3.47 -3.71
CA ALA A 55 5.51 3.36 -2.75
C ALA A 55 5.93 3.85 -1.36
N TYR A 56 7.12 3.45 -0.90
CA TYR A 56 7.69 3.93 0.37
C TYR A 56 7.89 5.46 0.40
N GLN A 57 8.45 6.03 -0.67
CA GLN A 57 8.66 7.47 -0.77
C GLN A 57 7.35 8.27 -0.77
N LEU A 58 6.32 7.77 -1.45
CA LEU A 58 4.99 8.40 -1.42
C LEU A 58 4.37 8.31 -0.03
N ALA A 59 4.48 7.16 0.66
CA ALA A 59 3.99 7.00 2.02
C ALA A 59 4.69 7.96 3.00
N LEU A 60 6.02 8.10 2.92
CA LEU A 60 6.76 9.08 3.72
C LEU A 60 6.36 10.52 3.40
N ARG A 61 6.20 10.87 2.11
CA ARG A 61 5.74 12.20 1.72
C ARG A 61 4.37 12.50 2.33
N THR A 62 3.45 11.55 2.32
CA THR A 62 2.13 11.71 2.94
C THR A 62 2.24 11.85 4.46
N ALA A 63 3.08 11.06 5.13
CA ALA A 63 3.29 11.16 6.58
C ALA A 63 3.81 12.55 6.98
N VAL A 64 4.80 13.09 6.26
CA VAL A 64 5.29 14.47 6.47
C VAL A 64 4.20 15.51 6.20
N ALA A 65 3.43 15.34 5.13
CA ALA A 65 2.37 16.28 4.78
C ALA A 65 1.21 16.29 5.79
N LEU A 66 1.02 15.20 6.53
CA LEU A 66 0.01 15.05 7.58
C LEU A 66 0.57 15.31 8.99
N ASP A 67 1.81 15.83 9.11
CA ASP A 67 2.47 16.13 10.38
C ASP A 67 2.53 14.90 11.32
N CYS A 68 2.79 13.72 10.76
CA CYS A 68 2.91 12.49 11.53
C CYS A 68 4.33 12.32 12.09
N ASP A 69 4.42 11.75 13.30
CA ASP A 69 5.69 11.28 13.85
C ASP A 69 6.17 10.03 13.09
N ILE A 70 7.36 10.12 12.48
CA ILE A 70 7.92 9.03 11.67
C ILE A 70 8.83 8.16 12.54
N PRO A 71 8.55 6.85 12.67
CA PRO A 71 9.39 5.96 13.47
C PRO A 71 10.73 5.68 12.79
N GLU A 72 11.80 5.56 13.58
CA GLU A 72 13.14 5.18 13.09
C GLU A 72 13.19 3.75 12.55
N PHE A 73 12.32 2.88 13.07
CA PHE A 73 12.22 1.48 12.65
C PHE A 73 10.77 1.14 12.29
N THR A 74 10.61 0.48 11.15
CA THR A 74 9.34 -0.12 10.73
C THR A 74 9.60 -1.46 10.05
N LYS A 75 8.60 -2.34 10.09
CA LYS A 75 8.65 -3.68 9.50
C LYS A 75 7.34 -4.00 8.79
N TRP A 76 7.38 -5.02 7.93
CA TRP A 76 6.19 -5.59 7.33
C TRP A 76 5.71 -6.81 8.12
N ASP A 77 4.39 -6.94 8.23
CA ASP A 77 3.70 -8.02 8.93
C ASP A 77 2.77 -8.79 7.99
N ARG A 78 2.42 -10.01 8.38
CA ARG A 78 1.39 -10.81 7.71
C ARG A 78 0.09 -10.65 8.50
N LYS A 79 -0.95 -10.11 7.86
CA LYS A 79 -2.32 -10.02 8.41
C LYS A 79 -3.15 -11.18 7.88
#